data_AF-A0A950TJD0-F1
#
_entry.id   AF-A0A950TJD0-F1
#
_cell.length_a   1.000
_cell.length_b   1.000
_cell.length_c   1.000
_cell.angle_alpha   90.00
_cell.angle_beta   90.00
_cell.angle_gamma   90.00
#
_symmetry.space_group_name_H-M   'P 1'
#
loop_
_entity.id
_entity.type
_entity.pdbx_description
1 polymer ?
#
loop_
_entity_poly.entity_id
_entity_poly.type
_entity_poly.pdbx_seq_one_letter_code
_entity_poly.pdbx_strand_id
1 'polypeptide(L)'
;MELDPVSIPVQADLGRAYLLARRYDEAYPYLKGAHDRMLGGHMGDIDAYFGILLEQMKRTEELQQLAPYGPDVMQALNRGYPAYWRAIIVSIERDKDLRPQQAWKASFLRALTLAKLGEKDRAIEGLSQAYKAHDDGMDLLPIDPAFDNLRSDPRFQELVRRLNFPE
;
A
#
# COMPACT_ATOMS: atom_id res chain seq x y z
N MET A 1 21.77 -4.46 18.76
CA MET A 1 20.73 -3.45 19.03
C MET A 1 19.42 -4.20 19.13
N GLU A 2 18.84 -4.32 20.32
CA GLU A 2 17.49 -4.83 20.47
C GLU A 2 16.51 -3.78 19.92
N LEU A 3 15.66 -4.19 18.99
CA LEU A 3 14.58 -3.34 18.48
C LEU A 3 13.54 -3.20 19.60
N ASP A 4 13.09 -1.97 19.87
CA ASP A 4 11.96 -1.74 20.77
C ASP A 4 10.72 -2.43 20.19
N PRO A 5 10.17 -3.47 20.86
CA PRO A 5 9.00 -4.21 20.38
C PRO A 5 7.74 -3.34 20.28
N VAL A 6 7.77 -2.11 20.79
CA VAL A 6 6.67 -1.13 20.75
C VAL A 6 6.82 -0.12 19.61
N SER A 7 7.93 -0.13 18.86
CA SER A 7 8.13 0.85 17.78
C SER A 7 7.12 0.66 16.64
N ILE A 8 6.52 1.77 16.17
CA ILE A 8 5.50 1.78 15.11
C ILE A 8 5.96 1.03 13.85
N PRO A 9 7.20 1.19 13.35
CA PRO A 9 7.66 0.48 12.16
C PRO A 9 7.70 -1.04 12.34
N VAL A 10 8.19 -1.53 13.49
CA VAL A 10 8.26 -2.98 13.77
C VAL A 10 6.86 -3.60 13.84
N GLN A 11 5.91 -2.88 14.44
CA GLN A 11 4.51 -3.30 14.46
C GLN A 11 3.93 -3.32 13.03
N ALA A 12 4.18 -2.29 12.23
CA ALA A 12 3.73 -2.25 10.84
C ALA A 12 4.30 -3.39 9.99
N ASP A 13 5.60 -3.68 10.11
CA ASP A 13 6.27 -4.79 9.42
C ASP A 13 5.66 -6.14 9.79
N LEU A 14 5.44 -6.38 11.08
CA LEU A 14 4.84 -7.63 11.55
C LEU A 14 3.39 -7.77 11.05
N GLY A 15 2.63 -6.68 11.08
CA GLY A 15 1.28 -6.63 10.52
C GLY A 15 1.25 -6.91 9.01
N ARG A 16 2.18 -6.32 8.24
CA ARG A 16 2.35 -6.60 6.81
C ARG A 16 2.72 -8.06 6.55
N ALA A 17 3.65 -8.61 7.31
CA ALA A 17 4.07 -10.00 7.16
C ALA A 17 2.90 -10.97 7.35
N TYR A 18 2.08 -10.75 8.38
CA TYR A 18 0.86 -11.54 8.58
C TYR A 18 -0.17 -11.34 7.47
N LEU A 19 -0.37 -10.10 7.00
CA LEU A 19 -1.27 -9.80 5.88
C LEU A 19 -0.84 -10.53 4.60
N LEU A 20 0.44 -10.48 4.25
CA LEU A 20 1.00 -11.15 3.07
C LEU A 20 0.91 -12.69 3.20
N ALA A 21 1.03 -13.21 4.43
CA ALA A 21 0.78 -14.62 4.74
C ALA A 21 -0.71 -15.01 4.81
N ARG A 22 -1.64 -14.08 4.51
CA ARG A 22 -3.10 -14.25 4.62
C ARG A 22 -3.61 -14.60 6.02
N ARG A 23 -2.84 -14.23 7.05
CA ARG A 23 -3.13 -14.41 8.48
C ARG A 23 -3.77 -13.13 9.02
N TYR A 24 -4.99 -12.87 8.58
CA TYR A 24 -5.65 -11.56 8.75
C TYR A 24 -5.97 -11.23 10.20
N ASP A 25 -6.42 -12.22 10.97
CA ASP A 25 -6.72 -12.03 12.39
C ASP A 25 -5.44 -11.69 13.17
N GLU A 26 -4.32 -12.33 12.84
CA GLU A 26 -3.03 -12.00 13.43
C GLU A 26 -2.48 -10.65 12.95
N ALA A 27 -2.72 -10.26 11.70
CA ALA A 27 -2.28 -8.97 11.15
C ALA A 27 -2.97 -7.78 11.82
N TYR A 28 -4.24 -7.94 12.17
CA TYR A 28 -5.12 -6.87 12.66
C TYR A 28 -4.58 -6.08 13.86
N PRO A 29 -4.21 -6.70 15.00
CA PRO A 29 -3.76 -5.94 16.16
C PRO A 29 -2.49 -5.11 15.88
N TYR A 30 -1.62 -5.58 14.99
CA TYR A 30 -0.38 -4.90 14.63
C TYR A 30 -0.63 -3.69 13.72
N LEU A 31 -1.36 -3.89 12.61
CA LEU A 31 -1.67 -2.79 11.68
C LEU A 31 -2.58 -1.73 12.32
N LYS A 32 -3.60 -2.17 13.07
CA LYS A 32 -4.45 -1.24 13.83
C LYS A 32 -3.65 -0.48 14.87
N GLY A 33 -2.80 -1.17 15.63
CA GLY A 33 -1.97 -0.56 16.65
C GLY A 33 -0.94 0.44 16.10
N ALA A 34 -0.39 0.18 14.91
CA ALA A 34 0.49 1.10 14.21
C ALA A 34 -0.27 2.34 13.73
N HIS A 35 -1.46 2.15 13.12
CA HIS A 35 -2.36 3.23 12.70
C HIS A 35 -2.76 4.13 13.88
N ASP A 36 -3.28 3.57 14.97
CA ASP A 36 -3.79 4.32 16.12
C ASP A 36 -2.71 5.21 16.79
N ARG A 37 -1.43 4.82 16.68
CA ARG A 37 -0.30 5.54 17.29
C ARG A 37 0.35 6.57 16.36
N MET A 38 -0.05 6.61 15.09
CA MET A 38 0.50 7.56 14.14
C MET A 38 -0.07 8.96 14.44
N LEU A 39 0.80 9.91 14.75
CA LEU A 39 0.43 11.31 14.98
C LEU A 39 0.19 12.01 13.63
N GLY A 40 -0.99 11.76 13.05
CA GLY A 40 -1.61 12.53 11.97
C GLY A 40 -0.70 13.00 10.84
N GLY A 41 -0.65 12.25 9.73
CA GLY A 41 0.03 12.75 8.54
C GLY A 41 0.05 11.79 7.36
N HIS A 42 -0.98 11.89 6.50
CA HIS A 42 -1.05 11.38 5.12
C HIS A 42 -0.88 9.87 4.94
N MET A 43 -1.44 9.34 3.85
CA MET A 43 -1.45 7.92 3.51
C MET A 43 -0.02 7.38 3.35
N GLY A 44 0.56 6.99 4.48
CA GLY A 44 1.76 6.18 4.55
C GLY A 44 1.45 4.73 4.18
N ASP A 45 2.50 3.94 4.09
CA ASP A 45 2.45 2.49 3.98
C ASP A 45 1.50 1.85 5.00
N ILE A 46 1.53 2.29 6.25
CA ILE A 46 0.71 1.74 7.34
C ILE A 46 -0.79 1.82 7.02
N ASP A 47 -1.32 3.00 6.69
CA ASP A 47 -2.75 3.20 6.42
C ASP A 47 -3.21 2.44 5.18
N ALA A 48 -2.36 2.36 4.15
CA ALA A 48 -2.68 1.61 2.94
C ALA A 48 -2.80 0.11 3.21
N TYR A 49 -1.82 -0.48 3.92
CA TYR A 49 -1.87 -1.90 4.28
C TYR A 49 -2.97 -2.20 5.29
N PHE A 50 -3.27 -1.29 6.22
CA PHE A 50 -4.40 -1.44 7.11
C PHE A 50 -5.72 -1.40 6.32
N GLY A 51 -5.88 -0.48 5.37
CA GLY A 51 -7.04 -0.44 4.47
C GLY A 51 -7.21 -1.72 3.64
N ILE A 52 -6.11 -2.30 3.13
CA ILE A 52 -6.11 -3.58 2.43
C ILE A 52 -6.56 -4.71 3.36
N LEU A 53 -6.05 -4.74 4.60
CA LEU A 53 -6.47 -5.72 5.59
C LEU A 53 -7.97 -5.60 5.89
N LEU A 54 -8.49 -4.39 6.11
CA LEU A 54 -9.90 -4.14 6.36
C LEU A 54 -10.78 -4.59 5.19
N GLU A 55 -10.34 -4.38 3.94
CA GLU A 55 -10.98 -4.96 2.75
C GLU A 55 -11.02 -6.50 2.82
N GLN A 56 -9.87 -7.15 3.08
CA GLN A 56 -9.79 -8.62 3.14
C GLN A 56 -10.68 -9.21 4.24
N MET A 57 -10.78 -8.53 5.37
CA MET A 57 -11.64 -8.91 6.49
C MET A 57 -13.09 -8.47 6.33
N LYS A 58 -13.44 -7.77 5.23
CA LYS A 58 -14.77 -7.20 4.97
C LYS A 58 -15.26 -6.23 6.07
N ARG A 59 -14.33 -5.50 6.70
CA ARG A 59 -14.59 -4.52 7.77
C ARG A 59 -14.88 -3.13 7.19
N THR A 60 -15.92 -3.03 6.37
CA THR A 60 -16.25 -1.81 5.61
C THR A 60 -16.52 -0.60 6.50
N GLU A 61 -17.18 -0.79 7.65
CA GLU A 61 -17.47 0.31 8.59
C GLU A 61 -16.21 0.95 9.16
N GLU A 62 -15.20 0.12 9.44
CA GLU A 62 -13.92 0.59 9.97
C GLU A 62 -13.07 1.21 8.85
N LEU A 63 -13.13 0.66 7.63
CA LEU A 63 -12.50 1.25 6.44
C LEU A 63 -13.07 2.65 6.13
N GLN A 64 -14.37 2.86 6.36
CA GLN A 64 -15.02 4.15 6.20
C GLN A 64 -14.53 5.20 7.20
N GLN A 65 -14.05 4.75 8.36
CA GLN A 65 -13.52 5.61 9.42
C GLN A 65 -12.02 5.88 9.27
N LEU A 66 -11.36 5.23 8.30
CA LEU A 66 -9.94 5.44 8.03
C LEU A 66 -9.71 6.88 7.53
N ALA A 67 -9.21 7.74 8.42
CA ALA A 67 -8.70 9.07 8.07
C ALA A 67 -7.34 8.92 7.33
N PRO A 68 -6.94 9.83 6.42
CA PRO A 68 -7.48 11.18 6.16
C PRO A 68 -8.18 11.32 4.79
N TYR A 69 -8.91 10.30 4.29
CA TYR A 69 -9.49 10.40 2.95
C TYR A 69 -10.68 11.36 2.87
N GLY A 70 -10.78 12.07 1.74
CA GLY A 70 -11.87 13.00 1.46
C GLY A 70 -13.24 12.32 1.33
N PRO A 71 -14.33 13.10 1.42
CA PRO A 71 -15.70 12.58 1.31
C PRO A 71 -15.98 11.90 -0.05
N ASP A 72 -15.24 12.27 -1.10
CA ASP A 72 -15.27 11.67 -2.43
C ASP A 72 -14.81 10.20 -2.42
N VAL A 73 -13.72 9.89 -1.70
CA VAL A 73 -13.22 8.52 -1.52
C VAL A 73 -14.21 7.67 -0.73
N MET A 74 -14.77 8.23 0.35
CA MET A 74 -15.72 7.52 1.19
C MET A 74 -17.05 7.27 0.48
N GLN A 75 -17.52 8.21 -0.34
CA GLN A 75 -18.69 7.97 -1.18
C GLN A 75 -18.43 6.88 -2.22
N ALA A 76 -17.20 6.75 -2.72
CA ALA A 76 -16.84 5.69 -3.66
C ALA A 76 -16.91 4.29 -3.02
N LEU A 77 -16.70 4.17 -1.72
CA LEU A 77 -16.86 2.91 -0.99
C LEU A 77 -18.30 2.36 -1.08
N ASN A 78 -19.32 3.22 -1.14
CA ASN A 78 -20.70 2.81 -1.35
C ASN A 78 -20.93 2.12 -2.72
N ARG A 79 -20.00 2.28 -3.66
CA ARG A 79 -20.00 1.61 -4.97
C ARG A 79 -19.10 0.35 -4.99
N GLY A 80 -18.52 -0.02 -3.85
CA GLY A 80 -17.66 -1.19 -3.67
C GLY A 80 -16.16 -0.87 -3.63
N TYR A 81 -15.35 -1.85 -3.18
CA TYR A 81 -13.90 -1.68 -3.01
C TYR A 81 -13.15 -1.23 -4.28
N PRO A 82 -13.45 -1.73 -5.50
CA PRO A 82 -12.78 -1.23 -6.69
C PRO A 82 -12.99 0.27 -6.93
N ALA A 83 -14.17 0.80 -6.60
CA ALA A 83 -14.45 2.23 -6.70
C ALA A 83 -13.74 3.03 -5.61
N TYR A 84 -13.69 2.50 -4.38
CA TYR A 84 -12.91 3.06 -3.27
C TYR A 84 -11.41 3.20 -3.61
N TRP A 85 -10.77 2.11 -4.04
CA TRP A 85 -9.35 2.12 -4.43
C TRP A 85 -9.07 3.03 -5.63
N ARG A 86 -10.00 3.12 -6.59
CA ARG A 86 -9.90 4.08 -7.70
C ARG A 86 -9.91 5.53 -7.18
N ALA A 87 -10.79 5.84 -6.24
CA ALA A 87 -10.89 7.18 -5.67
C ALA A 87 -9.65 7.53 -4.84
N ILE A 88 -9.05 6.56 -4.15
CA ILE A 88 -7.74 6.73 -3.51
C ILE A 88 -6.67 7.12 -4.54
N ILE A 89 -6.57 6.40 -5.66
CA ILE A 89 -5.62 6.75 -6.74
C ILE A 89 -5.84 8.18 -7.23
N VAL A 90 -7.08 8.57 -7.49
CA VAL A 90 -7.41 9.93 -7.93
C VAL A 90 -7.01 10.97 -6.87
N SER A 91 -7.24 10.67 -5.60
CA SER A 91 -6.81 11.56 -4.50
C SER A 91 -5.28 11.69 -4.42
N ILE A 92 -4.55 10.59 -4.58
CA ILE A 92 -3.07 10.59 -4.61
C ILE A 92 -2.56 11.40 -5.79
N GLU A 93 -3.16 11.24 -6.97
CA GLU A 93 -2.77 11.95 -8.19
C GLU A 93 -3.04 13.46 -8.06
N ARG A 94 -4.19 13.85 -7.49
CA ARG A 94 -4.50 15.25 -7.16
C ARG A 94 -3.50 15.84 -6.18
N ASP A 95 -3.16 15.10 -5.12
CA ASP A 95 -2.24 15.55 -4.09
C ASP A 95 -0.80 15.68 -4.61
N LYS A 96 -0.41 14.86 -5.60
CA LYS A 96 0.89 14.96 -6.27
C LYS A 96 1.07 16.31 -6.96
N ASP A 97 0.04 16.82 -7.61
CA ASP A 97 0.09 18.14 -8.28
C ASP A 97 0.20 19.27 -7.26
N LEU A 98 -0.48 19.13 -6.12
CA LEU A 98 -0.47 20.13 -5.05
C LEU A 98 0.80 20.08 -4.20
N ARG A 99 1.42 18.89 -4.08
CA ARG A 99 2.58 18.63 -3.20
C ARG A 99 3.60 17.71 -3.88
N PRO A 100 4.30 18.19 -4.91
CA PRO A 100 5.22 17.37 -5.71
C PRO A 100 6.34 16.72 -4.88
N GLN A 101 6.80 17.39 -3.82
CA GLN A 101 7.84 16.88 -2.93
C GLN A 101 7.41 15.69 -2.06
N GLN A 102 6.10 15.40 -1.96
CA GLN A 102 5.55 14.25 -1.23
C GLN A 102 5.07 13.14 -2.19
N ALA A 103 4.92 13.47 -3.48
CA ALA A 103 4.32 12.59 -4.49
C ALA A 103 5.07 11.28 -4.78
N TRP A 104 6.39 11.27 -4.59
CA TRP A 104 7.25 10.14 -4.91
C TRP A 104 7.37 9.11 -3.77
N LYS A 105 7.03 9.50 -2.53
CA LYS A 105 7.04 8.61 -1.36
C LYS A 105 5.87 7.62 -1.33
N ALA A 106 4.95 7.71 -2.29
CA ALA A 106 3.80 6.81 -2.42
C ALA A 106 3.82 6.04 -3.76
N SER A 107 4.95 6.02 -4.47
CA SER A 107 5.04 5.42 -5.81
C SER A 107 4.80 3.91 -5.77
N PHE A 108 5.30 3.20 -4.75
CA PHE A 108 5.04 1.77 -4.60
C PHE A 108 3.57 1.48 -4.28
N LEU A 109 2.98 2.15 -3.29
CA LEU A 109 1.56 1.95 -2.90
C LEU A 109 0.59 2.29 -4.03
N ARG A 110 0.90 3.35 -4.79
CA ARG A 110 0.14 3.69 -6.00
C ARG A 110 0.21 2.55 -7.00
N ALA A 111 1.40 2.01 -7.25
CA ALA A 111 1.57 0.88 -8.17
C ALA A 111 0.84 -0.39 -7.70
N LEU A 112 0.93 -0.72 -6.41
CA LEU A 112 0.21 -1.81 -5.77
C LEU A 112 -1.30 -1.68 -5.98
N THR A 113 -1.84 -0.49 -5.71
CA THR A 113 -3.28 -0.22 -5.85
C THR A 113 -3.73 -0.29 -7.31
N LEU A 114 -2.92 0.23 -8.26
CA LEU A 114 -3.17 0.10 -9.69
C LEU A 114 -3.12 -1.36 -10.16
N ALA A 115 -2.18 -2.16 -9.65
CA ALA A 115 -2.07 -3.58 -9.97
C ALA A 115 -3.31 -4.34 -9.49
N LYS A 116 -3.77 -4.11 -8.25
CA LYS A 116 -5.05 -4.63 -7.70
C LYS A 116 -6.25 -4.27 -8.59
N LEU A 117 -6.26 -3.07 -9.16
CA LEU A 117 -7.31 -2.59 -10.06
C LEU A 117 -7.19 -3.13 -11.51
N GLY A 118 -6.14 -3.88 -11.82
CA GLY A 118 -5.88 -4.43 -13.16
C GLY A 118 -5.25 -3.43 -14.14
N GLU A 119 -4.85 -2.25 -13.67
CA GLU A 119 -4.26 -1.18 -14.49
C GLU A 119 -2.76 -1.43 -14.72
N LYS A 120 -2.44 -2.51 -15.43
CA LYS A 120 -1.08 -3.10 -15.50
C LYS A 120 0.00 -2.12 -15.95
N ASP A 121 -0.23 -1.38 -17.04
CA ASP A 121 0.77 -0.47 -17.58
C ASP A 121 1.11 0.66 -16.61
N ARG A 122 0.08 1.26 -15.98
CA ARG A 122 0.26 2.31 -14.97
C ARG A 122 0.90 1.78 -13.70
N ALA A 123 0.61 0.54 -13.33
CA ALA A 123 1.27 -0.13 -12.20
C ALA A 123 2.78 -0.29 -12.46
N ILE A 124 3.17 -0.80 -13.62
CA ILE A 124 4.58 -0.97 -14.00
C ILE A 124 5.32 0.37 -14.09
N GLU A 125 4.66 1.41 -14.60
CA GLU A 125 5.22 2.77 -14.58
C GLU A 125 5.45 3.24 -13.14
N GLY A 126 4.48 3.03 -12.24
CA GLY A 126 4.61 3.34 -10.81
C GLY A 126 5.77 2.60 -10.14
N LEU A 127 5.91 1.29 -10.41
CA LEU A 127 7.03 0.49 -9.91
C LEU A 127 8.38 1.00 -10.43
N SER A 128 8.45 1.42 -11.69
CA SER A 128 9.66 2.00 -12.28
C SER A 128 10.04 3.32 -11.61
N GLN A 129 9.05 4.13 -11.21
CA GLN A 129 9.28 5.36 -10.45
C GLN A 129 9.71 5.06 -9.01
N ALA A 130 9.05 4.11 -8.34
CA ALA A 130 9.40 3.64 -7.00
C ALA A 130 10.84 3.10 -6.93
N TYR A 131 11.25 2.30 -7.92
CA TYR A 131 12.63 1.82 -8.04
C TYR A 131 13.65 2.96 -8.13
N LYS A 132 13.41 3.96 -8.98
CA LYS A 132 14.30 5.13 -9.13
C LYS A 132 14.36 5.99 -7.86
N ALA A 133 13.29 6.01 -7.10
CA ALA A 133 13.16 6.75 -5.87
C ALA A 133 13.78 6.03 -4.66
N HIS A 134 14.23 4.78 -4.82
CA HIS A 134 14.59 3.90 -3.70
C HIS A 134 13.46 3.84 -2.64
N ASP A 135 12.21 3.72 -3.10
CA ASP A 135 11.03 3.57 -2.25
C ASP A 135 11.19 2.30 -1.41
N ASP A 136 11.00 2.43 -0.09
CA ASP A 136 11.25 1.35 0.87
C ASP A 136 10.40 0.11 0.58
N GLY A 137 9.19 0.27 0.01
CA GLY A 137 8.31 -0.87 -0.31
C GLY A 137 8.81 -1.74 -1.47
N MET A 138 9.86 -1.34 -2.18
CA MET A 138 10.40 -2.11 -3.30
C MET A 138 10.92 -3.50 -2.89
N ASP A 139 11.30 -3.69 -1.63
CA ASP A 139 11.67 -5.00 -1.07
C ASP A 139 10.53 -6.02 -1.11
N LEU A 140 9.27 -5.56 -1.02
CA LEU A 140 8.06 -6.39 -1.09
C LEU A 140 7.67 -6.77 -2.52
N LEU A 141 8.26 -6.14 -3.54
CA LEU A 141 7.90 -6.34 -4.94
C LEU A 141 7.82 -7.83 -5.37
N PRO A 142 8.75 -8.73 -4.99
CA PRO A 142 8.71 -10.13 -5.44
C PRO A 142 7.62 -10.97 -4.75
N ILE A 143 7.18 -10.53 -3.56
CA ILE A 143 6.36 -11.33 -2.65
C ILE A 143 4.93 -10.83 -2.53
N ASP A 144 4.66 -9.56 -2.85
CA ASP A 144 3.31 -9.00 -2.71
C ASP A 144 2.31 -9.58 -3.76
N PRO A 145 1.21 -10.23 -3.32
CA PRO A 145 0.22 -10.81 -4.22
C PRO A 145 -0.50 -9.79 -5.12
N ALA A 146 -0.49 -8.50 -4.77
CA ALA A 146 -1.07 -7.45 -5.60
C ALA A 146 -0.48 -7.42 -7.02
N PHE A 147 0.76 -7.90 -7.17
CA PHE A 147 1.48 -7.94 -8.45
C PHE A 147 1.40 -9.28 -9.16
N ASP A 148 0.60 -10.24 -8.67
CA ASP A 148 0.45 -11.56 -9.31
C ASP A 148 0.05 -11.44 -10.79
N ASN A 149 -0.77 -10.44 -11.13
CA ASN A 149 -1.19 -10.16 -12.50
C ASN A 149 -0.10 -9.51 -13.39
N LEU A 150 1.03 -9.11 -12.80
CA LEU A 150 2.20 -8.52 -13.46
C LEU A 150 3.40 -9.47 -13.55
N ARG A 151 3.42 -10.58 -12.78
CA ARG A 151 4.58 -11.50 -12.70
C ARG A 151 5.04 -12.06 -14.06
N SER A 152 4.14 -12.16 -15.03
CA SER A 152 4.45 -12.61 -16.40
C SER A 152 4.91 -11.49 -17.34
N ASP A 153 4.83 -10.22 -16.94
CA ASP A 153 5.24 -9.09 -17.76
C ASP A 153 6.77 -8.95 -17.74
N PRO A 154 7.46 -8.93 -18.90
CA PRO A 154 8.91 -8.80 -18.95
C PRO A 154 9.46 -7.55 -18.24
N ARG A 155 8.71 -6.44 -18.22
CA ARG A 155 9.11 -5.20 -17.54
C ARG A 155 9.11 -5.37 -16.02
N PHE A 156 8.16 -6.14 -15.50
CA PHE A 156 8.09 -6.47 -14.07
C PHE A 156 9.28 -7.37 -13.67
N GLN A 157 9.55 -8.40 -14.45
CA GLN A 157 10.67 -9.31 -14.20
C GLN A 157 12.03 -8.58 -14.19
N GLU A 158 12.22 -7.64 -15.10
CA GLU A 158 13.42 -6.79 -15.12
C GLU A 158 13.53 -5.91 -13.87
N LEU A 159 12.44 -5.35 -13.36
CA LEU A 159 12.45 -4.59 -12.10
C LEU A 159 12.84 -5.47 -10.91
N VAL A 160 12.29 -6.68 -10.82
CA VAL A 160 12.66 -7.65 -9.76
C VAL A 160 14.15 -8.02 -9.84
N ARG A 161 14.67 -8.28 -11.05
CA ARG A 161 16.08 -8.61 -11.27
C ARG A 161 17.01 -7.48 -10.79
N ARG A 162 16.61 -6.22 -10.98
CA ARG A 162 17.41 -5.04 -10.60
C ARG A 162 17.51 -4.81 -9.10
N LEU A 163 16.61 -5.39 -8.30
CA LEU A 163 16.67 -5.27 -6.84
C LEU A 163 17.84 -6.05 -6.23
N ASN A 164 18.56 -6.85 -7.04
CA ASN A 164 19.78 -7.56 -6.62
C ASN A 164 19.61 -8.31 -5.29
N PHE A 165 18.52 -9.06 -5.15
CA PHE A 165 18.36 -9.95 -4.01
C PHE A 165 19.52 -10.96 -3.97
N PRO A 166 20.25 -11.08 -2.85
CA PRO A 166 21.23 -12.15 -2.71
C PRO A 166 20.50 -13.50 -2.81
N GLU A 167 21.09 -14.42 -3.58
CA GLU A 167 20.65 -15.82 -3.64
C GLU A 167 20.68 -16.51 -2.27
#